data_AF-J4DAG6-F1
#
_entry.id   AF-J4DAG6-F1
#
_cell.length_a   1.000
_cell.length_b   1.000
_cell.length_c   1.000
_cell.angle_alpha   90.00
_cell.angle_beta   90.00
_cell.angle_gamma   90.00
#
_symmetry.space_group_name_H-M   'P 1'
#
loop_
_entity.id
_entity.type
_entity.pdbx_description
1 polymer ?
#
loop_
_entity_poly.entity_id
_entity_poly.type
_entity_poly.pdbx_seq_one_letter_code
_entity_poly.pdbx_strand_id
1 'polypeptide(L)'
;MLRIPNASPSGLVTNFETKCSEYFHPRVLVYVLRNKAAYLARNSAILNTSFKSPVLTRGDGFPGTNFQICSAENPKANEDLNKYRSPEPFQKLEDDLTQLSWSLISCIDYVQPQSVATIMLSLTKLNYFNEQLFSKMLDSFTFESAKPKSVSLILYSLSKCARASELIHTSFFGKIEGFLEMSLFHSSTHDLTTYLISTAKLRDNLMRALEHDGTLDTLCNVYNLILNHTVSLIGSEAKALEKEESNPGENKPTPCSFNVFELSNILESFYIMKHYSHPDHELVLDQLQLKLPYSVNCKLHRVLDGNHMYLRSVNLSKIVLMKPLDISDILYVMELLNINPKNPAIRKLDRTNLIRSNKKFCEAILVDLTDKLGLLNIYELSRLTKVVNRLRLWTEDEFLKSYTNSFMAIFKSYKGGIGSLIGYLVNCLFGKAIRYRYTVTANASSILGQVVIRNCRLIDMEVLLPIIVYYNRRYESSINREYYQSHINKRRKTEFMRNLNEISDLCGQMCDTLHDYVSDKHPSNKIEDLLNFTSKLRTNRSLHRMKYNYKFSSQ
;
A
#
# COMPACT_ATOMS: atom_id res chain seq x y z
N MET A 1 40.93 11.00 -27.68
CA MET A 1 40.23 11.00 -26.38
C MET A 1 39.50 12.34 -26.25
N LEU A 2 38.22 12.40 -26.67
CA LEU A 2 37.44 13.64 -26.63
C LEU A 2 36.89 13.85 -25.21
N ARG A 3 37.38 14.88 -24.51
CA ARG A 3 36.83 15.31 -23.22
C ARG A 3 35.40 15.81 -23.46
N ILE A 4 34.42 15.11 -22.91
CA ILE A 4 33.06 15.62 -22.77
C ILE A 4 33.14 16.82 -21.82
N PRO A 5 32.79 18.05 -22.23
CA PRO A 5 32.80 19.17 -21.31
C PRO A 5 31.77 18.91 -20.20
N ASN A 6 32.15 19.23 -18.96
CA ASN A 6 31.25 19.29 -17.81
C ASN A 6 30.16 20.35 -18.07
N ALA A 7 29.18 20.02 -18.89
CA ALA A 7 27.95 20.78 -19.03
C ALA A 7 26.97 20.27 -17.97
N SER A 8 27.23 20.65 -16.72
CA SER A 8 26.18 20.68 -15.70
C SER A 8 25.39 21.97 -15.96
N PRO A 9 24.14 21.93 -16.46
CA PRO A 9 23.36 23.14 -16.63
C PRO A 9 22.74 23.49 -15.27
N SER A 10 23.32 24.47 -14.60
CA SER A 10 22.78 25.10 -13.39
C SER A 10 21.83 26.27 -13.70
N GLY A 11 21.34 26.40 -14.94
CA GLY A 11 20.46 27.49 -15.38
C GLY A 11 19.15 26.99 -15.98
N LEU A 12 18.03 27.57 -15.54
CA LEU A 12 16.72 27.45 -16.18
C LEU A 12 16.78 28.05 -17.59
N VAL A 13 16.42 27.24 -18.60
CA VAL A 13 16.20 27.63 -20.01
C VAL A 13 17.49 27.90 -20.82
N THR A 14 18.00 26.86 -21.47
CA THR A 14 18.84 27.00 -22.67
C THR A 14 17.99 26.68 -23.90
N ASN A 15 17.80 27.69 -24.74
CA ASN A 15 17.12 27.60 -26.03
C ASN A 15 18.04 26.87 -27.02
N PHE A 16 17.64 25.70 -27.53
CA PHE A 16 18.45 24.89 -28.47
C PHE A 16 18.39 25.40 -29.92
N GLU A 17 17.65 26.47 -30.20
CA GLU A 17 17.38 26.93 -31.57
C GLU A 17 18.47 27.81 -32.19
N THR A 18 19.64 28.02 -31.58
CA THR A 18 20.67 28.85 -32.22
C THR A 18 22.08 28.24 -32.15
N LYS A 19 22.57 27.84 -33.33
CA LYS A 19 23.97 27.48 -33.64
C LYS A 19 24.52 26.24 -32.93
N CYS A 20 23.94 25.06 -33.22
CA CYS A 20 24.69 23.82 -33.06
C CYS A 20 25.88 23.85 -34.03
N SER A 21 27.11 23.72 -33.52
CA SER A 21 28.29 23.55 -34.37
C SER A 21 28.16 22.27 -35.19
N GLU A 22 28.94 22.14 -36.27
CA GLU A 22 29.06 20.90 -37.09
C GLU A 22 29.43 19.64 -36.25
N TYR A 23 29.75 19.82 -34.97
CA TYR A 23 30.15 18.78 -34.02
C TYR A 23 29.07 18.44 -32.97
N PHE A 24 27.84 18.96 -33.09
CA PHE A 24 26.79 18.65 -32.12
C PHE A 24 26.27 17.22 -32.29
N HIS A 25 26.75 16.31 -31.44
CA HIS A 25 26.33 14.91 -31.48
C HIS A 25 24.90 14.77 -30.91
N PRO A 26 23.97 14.09 -31.62
CA PRO A 26 22.60 13.87 -31.14
C PRO A 26 22.48 13.26 -29.74
N ARG A 27 23.49 12.53 -29.27
CA ARG A 27 23.55 11.97 -27.91
C ARG A 27 23.57 13.03 -26.81
N VAL A 28 24.13 14.22 -27.09
CA VAL A 28 24.12 15.35 -26.15
C VAL A 28 22.70 15.88 -25.99
N LEU A 29 21.95 16.03 -27.08
CA LEU A 29 20.55 16.41 -27.03
C LEU A 29 19.72 15.38 -26.26
N VAL A 30 19.88 14.08 -26.56
CA VAL A 30 19.21 13.01 -25.82
C VAL A 30 19.48 13.08 -24.32
N TYR A 31 20.74 13.32 -23.92
CA TYR A 31 21.11 13.47 -22.52
C TYR A 31 20.37 14.65 -21.86
N VAL A 32 20.30 15.80 -22.54
CA VAL A 32 19.60 16.99 -22.03
C VAL A 32 18.09 16.77 -21.96
N LEU A 33 17.47 16.22 -23.00
CA LEU A 33 16.03 15.92 -23.03
C LEU A 33 15.64 14.90 -21.95
N ARG A 34 16.43 13.83 -21.76
CA ARG A 34 16.25 12.86 -20.67
C ARG A 34 16.32 13.54 -19.31
N ASN A 35 17.30 14.41 -19.10
CA ASN A 35 17.44 15.13 -17.84
C ASN A 35 16.31 16.14 -17.63
N LYS A 36 15.82 16.81 -18.68
CA LYS A 36 14.62 17.67 -18.62
C LYS A 36 13.40 16.86 -18.19
N ALA A 37 13.15 15.70 -18.80
CA ALA A 37 12.07 14.79 -18.41
C ALA A 37 12.17 14.38 -16.93
N ALA A 38 13.35 13.94 -16.50
CA ALA A 38 13.59 13.53 -15.12
C ALA A 38 13.46 14.68 -14.12
N TYR A 39 13.90 15.89 -14.50
CA TYR A 39 13.76 17.10 -13.70
C TYR A 39 12.30 17.48 -13.51
N LEU A 40 11.51 17.50 -14.59
CA LEU A 40 10.07 17.76 -14.54
C LEU A 40 9.38 16.74 -13.63
N ALA A 41 9.69 15.45 -13.77
CA ALA A 41 9.10 14.38 -12.95
C ALA A 41 9.47 14.45 -11.47
N ARG A 42 10.64 14.96 -11.10
CA ARG A 42 11.04 15.15 -9.69
C ARG A 42 10.35 16.36 -9.06
N ASN A 43 10.18 17.43 -9.83
CA ASN A 43 9.60 18.68 -9.34
C ASN A 43 8.07 18.74 -9.44
N SER A 44 7.44 17.81 -10.16
CA SER A 44 5.98 17.72 -10.22
C SER A 44 5.32 17.39 -8.88
N ALA A 45 6.03 16.77 -7.93
CA ALA A 45 5.54 16.56 -6.57
C ALA A 45 5.32 17.89 -5.82
N ILE A 46 6.13 18.92 -6.12
CA ILE A 46 5.97 20.28 -5.57
C ILE A 46 4.73 20.95 -6.18
N LEU A 47 4.42 20.67 -7.45
CA LEU A 47 3.20 21.15 -8.11
C LEU A 47 1.95 20.41 -7.61
N ASN A 48 2.03 19.08 -7.42
CA ASN A 48 0.93 18.24 -6.97
C ASN A 48 0.60 18.37 -5.46
N THR A 49 1.55 18.80 -4.62
CA THR A 49 1.28 19.04 -3.19
C THR A 49 0.44 20.30 -2.93
N SER A 50 0.42 21.25 -3.87
CA SER A 50 -0.42 22.45 -3.79
C SER A 50 -1.88 22.24 -4.25
N PHE A 51 -2.21 21.09 -4.84
CA PHE A 51 -3.52 20.86 -5.50
C PHE A 51 -4.11 19.45 -5.28
N LYS A 52 -4.07 18.90 -4.06
CA LYS A 52 -4.99 17.79 -3.72
C LYS A 52 -6.43 18.33 -3.61
N SER A 53 -7.10 18.48 -4.74
CA SER A 53 -8.54 18.69 -4.82
C SER A 53 -9.29 17.47 -4.26
N PRO A 54 -10.36 17.64 -3.47
CA PRO A 54 -11.07 16.55 -2.77
C PRO A 54 -12.03 15.73 -3.68
N VAL A 55 -11.99 15.87 -5.00
CA VAL A 55 -13.03 15.33 -5.89
C VAL A 55 -12.50 14.18 -6.74
N LEU A 56 -12.11 13.06 -6.13
CA LEU A 56 -11.91 11.76 -6.81
C LEU A 56 -12.17 10.58 -5.85
N THR A 57 -13.27 10.63 -5.10
CA THR A 57 -13.82 9.47 -4.36
C THR A 57 -15.28 9.23 -4.78
N ARG A 58 -15.44 8.44 -5.85
CA ARG A 58 -16.57 7.53 -6.10
C ARG A 58 -15.91 6.29 -6.69
N GLY A 59 -16.02 5.08 -6.16
CA GLY A 59 -17.05 4.50 -5.33
C GLY A 59 -17.46 3.21 -6.02
N ASP A 60 -16.54 2.24 -6.10
CA ASP A 60 -16.82 0.79 -6.14
C ASP A 60 -15.49 0.00 -6.07
N GLY A 61 -15.54 -1.15 -5.41
CA GLY A 61 -14.46 -1.62 -4.55
C GLY A 61 -13.26 -2.29 -5.23
N PHE A 62 -12.07 -1.72 -5.00
CA PHE A 62 -10.77 -2.36 -4.71
C PHE A 62 -9.80 -1.23 -4.28
N PRO A 63 -9.11 -1.28 -3.12
CA PRO A 63 -8.08 -0.31 -2.80
C PRO A 63 -6.75 -0.82 -3.39
N GLY A 64 -6.48 -0.42 -4.63
CA GLY A 64 -5.29 -0.84 -5.35
C GLY A 64 -5.48 -0.52 -6.83
N THR A 65 -5.02 0.67 -7.23
CA THR A 65 -5.02 1.18 -8.61
C THR A 65 -6.35 1.09 -9.36
N ASN A 66 -7.28 1.99 -9.06
CA ASN A 66 -8.43 2.28 -9.93
C ASN A 66 -8.45 3.78 -10.27
N PHE A 67 -7.85 4.14 -11.41
CA PHE A 67 -8.40 5.19 -12.26
C PHE A 67 -9.24 4.46 -13.31
N GLN A 68 -10.52 4.34 -13.03
CA GLN A 68 -11.50 3.79 -13.96
C GLN A 68 -12.08 4.98 -14.73
N ILE A 69 -11.60 5.20 -15.95
CA ILE A 69 -12.36 5.94 -16.96
C ILE A 69 -13.06 4.86 -17.78
N CYS A 70 -14.29 4.53 -17.40
CA CYS A 70 -15.19 3.83 -18.31
C CYS A 70 -15.65 4.85 -19.35
N SER A 71 -15.20 4.68 -20.59
CA SER A 71 -15.87 5.19 -21.76
C SER A 71 -17.21 4.46 -21.90
N ALA A 72 -18.25 5.03 -21.30
CA ALA A 72 -19.61 4.85 -21.79
C ALA A 72 -20.09 6.26 -22.18
N GLU A 73 -20.46 6.38 -23.44
CA GLU A 73 -20.90 7.58 -24.13
C GLU A 73 -21.80 8.47 -23.25
N ASN A 74 -21.27 9.62 -22.84
CA ASN A 74 -22.10 10.74 -22.41
C ASN A 74 -21.37 12.06 -22.74
N PRO A 75 -21.68 12.71 -23.88
CA PRO A 75 -20.95 13.89 -24.35
C PRO A 75 -21.08 15.15 -23.49
N LYS A 76 -21.82 15.11 -22.37
CA LYS A 76 -22.19 16.29 -21.58
C LYS A 76 -21.44 16.46 -20.25
N ALA A 77 -20.55 15.55 -19.88
CA ALA A 77 -19.81 15.64 -18.61
C ALA A 77 -18.39 16.23 -18.74
N ASN A 78 -17.92 16.52 -19.96
CA ASN A 78 -16.56 17.02 -20.21
C ASN A 78 -16.42 18.56 -20.13
N GLU A 79 -17.52 19.30 -20.08
CA GLU A 79 -17.45 20.79 -20.08
C GLU A 79 -17.15 21.40 -18.70
N ASP A 80 -17.41 20.70 -17.58
CA ASP A 80 -17.25 21.27 -16.24
C ASP A 80 -15.88 20.98 -15.57
N LEU A 81 -15.05 20.09 -16.12
CA LEU A 81 -13.70 19.79 -15.60
C LEU A 81 -12.67 20.87 -15.94
N ASN A 82 -12.91 21.68 -16.98
CA ASN A 82 -12.04 22.78 -17.39
C ASN A 82 -12.19 24.05 -16.53
N LYS A 83 -13.22 24.12 -15.68
CA LYS A 83 -13.59 25.35 -14.96
C LYS A 83 -12.76 25.63 -13.70
N TYR A 84 -11.94 24.67 -13.24
CA TYR A 84 -11.20 24.75 -11.96
C TYR A 84 -9.68 24.59 -12.08
N ARG A 85 -9.11 24.49 -13.29
CA ARG A 85 -7.65 24.65 -13.46
C ARG A 85 -7.35 26.16 -13.50
N SER A 86 -6.50 26.68 -12.60
CA SER A 86 -5.84 27.94 -12.93
C SER A 86 -4.97 27.68 -14.18
N PRO A 87 -5.17 28.37 -15.31
CA PRO A 87 -4.76 27.85 -16.61
C PRO A 87 -3.24 27.87 -16.84
N GLU A 88 -2.52 28.87 -16.35
CA GLU A 88 -1.15 29.13 -16.82
C GLU A 88 -0.07 28.09 -16.43
N PRO A 89 0.02 27.58 -15.17
CA PRO A 89 1.10 26.65 -14.82
C PRO A 89 0.91 25.27 -15.44
N PHE A 90 -0.35 24.83 -15.61
CA PHE A 90 -0.67 23.55 -16.22
C PHE A 90 -0.51 23.59 -17.73
N GLN A 91 -0.97 24.67 -18.38
CA GLN A 91 -0.78 24.87 -19.81
C GLN A 91 0.71 24.92 -20.15
N LYS A 92 1.52 25.67 -19.39
CA LYS A 92 2.97 25.73 -19.60
C LYS A 92 3.64 24.36 -19.47
N LEU A 93 3.25 23.55 -18.46
CA LEU A 93 3.79 22.19 -18.30
C LEU A 93 3.39 21.29 -19.48
N GLU A 94 2.15 21.39 -19.95
CA GLU A 94 1.65 20.63 -21.10
C GLU A 94 2.37 21.02 -22.40
N ASP A 95 2.60 22.31 -22.62
CA ASP A 95 3.37 22.84 -23.75
C ASP A 95 4.84 22.36 -23.68
N ASP A 96 5.46 22.43 -22.49
CA ASP A 96 6.81 21.94 -22.23
C ASP A 96 6.95 20.44 -22.53
N LEU A 97 5.95 19.64 -22.14
CA LEU A 97 5.92 18.20 -22.38
C LEU A 97 5.65 17.85 -23.85
N THR A 98 4.81 18.64 -24.52
CA THR A 98 4.56 18.52 -25.96
C THR A 98 5.83 18.82 -26.74
N GLN A 99 6.51 19.94 -26.46
CA GLN A 99 7.78 20.29 -27.09
C GLN A 99 8.86 19.22 -26.81
N LEU A 100 8.94 18.75 -25.57
CA LEU A 100 9.86 17.66 -25.19
C LEU A 100 9.57 16.38 -26.00
N SER A 101 8.29 16.04 -26.22
CA SER A 101 7.88 14.86 -26.98
C SER A 101 8.32 14.94 -28.43
N TRP A 102 8.04 16.07 -29.11
CA TRP A 102 8.48 16.30 -30.49
C TRP A 102 10.00 16.27 -30.63
N SER A 103 10.70 16.89 -29.67
CA SER A 103 12.17 16.88 -29.64
C SER A 103 12.72 15.45 -29.52
N LEU A 104 12.13 14.64 -28.65
CA LEU A 104 12.54 13.23 -28.46
C LEU A 104 12.22 12.37 -29.69
N ILE A 105 11.06 12.58 -30.33
CA ILE A 105 10.70 11.90 -31.58
C ILE A 105 11.73 12.18 -32.67
N SER A 106 12.23 13.41 -32.77
CA SER A 106 13.19 13.82 -33.80
C SER A 106 14.57 13.16 -33.66
N CYS A 107 14.94 12.71 -32.45
CA CYS A 107 16.23 12.10 -32.18
C CYS A 107 16.12 10.65 -31.70
N ILE A 108 14.99 9.98 -31.93
CA ILE A 108 14.67 8.69 -31.30
C ILE A 108 15.71 7.60 -31.61
N ASP A 109 16.24 7.58 -32.83
CA ASP A 109 17.24 6.61 -33.30
C ASP A 109 18.58 6.68 -32.53
N TYR A 110 18.82 7.79 -31.83
CA TYR A 110 20.02 8.00 -31.02
C TYR A 110 19.79 7.74 -29.52
N VAL A 111 18.55 7.41 -29.12
CA VAL A 111 18.19 7.19 -27.73
C VAL A 111 18.56 5.77 -27.30
N GLN A 112 19.54 5.67 -26.41
CA GLN A 112 19.93 4.37 -25.84
C GLN A 112 18.82 3.77 -24.96
N PRO A 113 18.73 2.43 -24.83
CA PRO A 113 17.73 1.74 -24.02
C PRO A 113 17.57 2.28 -22.59
N GLN A 114 18.68 2.59 -21.92
CA GLN A 114 18.69 3.13 -20.55
C GLN A 114 18.03 4.52 -20.50
N SER A 115 18.21 5.31 -21.56
CA SER A 115 17.60 6.63 -21.71
C SER A 115 16.12 6.50 -22.03
N VAL A 116 15.72 5.58 -22.92
CA VAL A 116 14.31 5.26 -23.18
C VAL A 116 13.58 4.93 -21.87
N ALA A 117 14.13 3.99 -21.09
CA ALA A 117 13.56 3.57 -19.82
C ALA A 117 13.40 4.74 -18.83
N THR A 118 14.38 5.62 -18.75
CA THR A 118 14.34 6.81 -17.87
C THR A 118 13.29 7.81 -18.33
N ILE A 119 13.19 8.05 -19.64
CA ILE A 119 12.23 8.99 -20.22
C ILE A 119 10.81 8.47 -20.01
N MET A 120 10.53 7.22 -20.38
CA MET A 120 9.22 6.59 -20.20
C MET A 120 8.79 6.66 -18.74
N LEU A 121 9.65 6.27 -17.80
CA LEU A 121 9.36 6.36 -16.36
C LEU A 121 9.03 7.80 -15.92
N SER A 122 9.74 8.79 -16.46
CA SER A 122 9.54 10.19 -16.12
C SER A 122 8.19 10.69 -16.63
N LEU A 123 7.81 10.34 -17.86
CA LEU A 123 6.51 10.69 -18.45
C LEU A 123 5.36 9.99 -17.72
N THR A 124 5.53 8.71 -17.38
CA THR A 124 4.58 7.96 -16.55
C THR A 124 4.38 8.62 -15.18
N LYS A 125 5.45 9.08 -14.51
CA LYS A 125 5.34 9.82 -13.23
C LYS A 125 4.61 11.15 -13.34
N LEU A 126 4.64 11.75 -14.53
CA LEU A 126 3.92 12.98 -14.86
C LEU A 126 2.48 12.72 -15.32
N ASN A 127 2.05 11.45 -15.40
CA ASN A 127 0.80 11.02 -16.02
C ASN A 127 0.63 11.58 -17.44
N TYR A 128 1.73 11.76 -18.17
CA TYR A 128 1.73 12.25 -19.54
C TYR A 128 1.91 11.10 -20.51
N PHE A 129 1.03 11.03 -21.51
CA PHE A 129 1.04 10.00 -22.54
C PHE A 129 0.95 10.64 -23.92
N ASN A 130 1.97 10.39 -24.74
CA ASN A 130 1.98 10.74 -26.16
C ASN A 130 2.18 9.44 -26.94
N GLU A 131 1.14 9.04 -27.67
CA GLU A 131 1.06 7.75 -28.36
C GLU A 131 2.21 7.54 -29.34
N GLN A 132 2.47 8.56 -30.18
CA GLN A 132 3.52 8.51 -31.19
C GLN A 132 4.92 8.38 -30.57
N LEU A 133 5.19 9.09 -29.48
CA LEU A 133 6.46 8.99 -28.76
C LEU A 133 6.63 7.60 -28.14
N PHE A 134 5.60 7.08 -27.47
CA PHE A 134 5.65 5.77 -26.83
C PHE A 134 5.82 4.64 -27.85
N SER A 135 5.07 4.66 -28.95
CA SER A 135 5.23 3.69 -30.05
C SER A 135 6.65 3.73 -30.60
N LYS A 136 7.17 4.92 -30.97
CA LYS A 136 8.54 5.03 -31.48
C LYS A 136 9.61 4.57 -30.48
N MET A 137 9.42 4.85 -29.18
CA MET A 137 10.32 4.38 -28.13
C MET A 137 10.35 2.86 -27.98
N LEU A 138 9.20 2.20 -28.14
CA LEU A 138 9.09 0.75 -28.08
C LEU A 138 9.71 0.11 -29.33
N ASP A 139 9.46 0.69 -30.51
CA ASP A 139 10.00 0.20 -31.78
C ASP A 139 11.52 0.34 -31.86
N SER A 140 12.06 1.46 -31.35
CA SER A 140 13.51 1.73 -31.34
C SER A 140 14.26 1.06 -30.19
N PHE A 141 13.57 0.32 -29.30
CA PHE A 141 14.21 -0.27 -28.13
C PHE A 141 15.06 -1.48 -28.50
N THR A 142 16.37 -1.40 -28.24
CA THR A 142 17.34 -2.47 -28.52
C THR A 142 17.63 -3.29 -27.27
N PHE A 143 17.08 -4.51 -27.21
CA PHE A 143 17.23 -5.41 -26.06
C PHE A 143 18.67 -5.89 -25.87
N GLU A 144 19.44 -6.02 -26.95
CA GLU A 144 20.82 -6.53 -26.95
C GLU A 144 21.77 -5.62 -26.17
N SER A 145 21.48 -4.32 -26.13
CA SER A 145 22.27 -3.32 -25.39
C SER A 145 21.60 -2.86 -24.10
N ALA A 146 20.43 -3.41 -23.76
CA ALA A 146 19.69 -3.08 -22.57
C ALA A 146 20.30 -3.72 -21.33
N LYS A 147 20.24 -3.01 -20.20
CA LYS A 147 20.54 -3.58 -18.88
C LYS A 147 19.25 -4.12 -18.26
N PRO A 148 19.30 -5.12 -17.36
CA PRO A 148 18.11 -5.64 -16.67
C PRO A 148 17.24 -4.52 -16.09
N LYS A 149 17.87 -3.59 -15.36
CA LYS A 149 17.22 -2.38 -14.84
C LYS A 149 16.46 -1.54 -15.86
N SER A 150 16.91 -1.50 -17.11
CA SER A 150 16.22 -0.71 -18.16
C SER A 150 14.92 -1.38 -18.58
N VAL A 151 14.97 -2.71 -18.77
CA VAL A 151 13.79 -3.51 -19.10
C VAL A 151 12.79 -3.49 -17.94
N SER A 152 13.26 -3.58 -16.69
CA SER A 152 12.39 -3.55 -15.51
C SER A 152 11.64 -2.22 -15.39
N LEU A 153 12.33 -1.10 -15.66
CA LEU A 153 11.71 0.22 -15.67
C LEU A 153 10.74 0.44 -16.84
N ILE A 154 11.00 -0.15 -18.01
CA ILE A 154 10.05 -0.07 -19.13
C ILE A 154 8.78 -0.85 -18.83
N LEU A 155 8.92 -2.10 -18.38
CA LEU A 155 7.78 -2.92 -17.97
C LEU A 155 6.96 -2.21 -16.87
N TYR A 156 7.64 -1.62 -15.89
CA TYR A 156 6.98 -0.82 -14.87
C TYR A 156 6.21 0.37 -15.47
N SER A 157 6.83 1.12 -16.37
CA SER A 157 6.21 2.29 -17.02
C SER A 157 4.96 1.90 -17.83
N LEU A 158 5.04 0.79 -18.56
CA LEU A 158 3.93 0.21 -19.33
C LEU A 158 2.81 -0.29 -18.41
N SER A 159 3.15 -0.95 -17.30
CA SER A 159 2.17 -1.44 -16.32
C SER A 159 1.37 -0.32 -15.64
N LYS A 160 1.94 0.89 -15.60
CA LYS A 160 1.33 2.08 -14.98
C LYS A 160 0.53 2.94 -15.95
N CYS A 161 0.66 2.72 -17.25
CA CYS A 161 -0.06 3.47 -18.28
C CYS A 161 -0.84 2.49 -19.16
N ALA A 162 -2.12 2.28 -18.85
CA ALA A 162 -2.97 1.33 -19.59
C ALA A 162 -3.00 1.61 -21.10
N ARG A 163 -3.09 2.88 -21.51
CA ARG A 163 -3.01 3.27 -22.93
C ARG A 163 -1.68 2.91 -23.58
N ALA A 164 -0.56 2.96 -22.85
CA ALA A 164 0.72 2.54 -23.38
C ALA A 164 0.82 1.01 -23.52
N SER A 165 0.10 0.24 -22.69
CA SER A 165 0.08 -1.21 -22.83
C SER A 165 -0.59 -1.69 -24.11
N GLU A 166 -1.59 -0.95 -24.60
CA GLU A 166 -2.29 -1.23 -25.86
C GLU A 166 -1.40 -1.05 -27.10
N LEU A 167 -0.28 -0.32 -26.98
CA LEU A 167 0.67 -0.11 -28.07
C LEU A 167 1.67 -1.26 -28.25
N ILE A 168 1.70 -2.23 -27.34
CA ILE A 168 2.73 -3.26 -27.33
C ILE A 168 2.35 -4.38 -28.29
N HIS A 169 3.13 -4.56 -29.35
CA HIS A 169 3.01 -5.71 -30.25
C HIS A 169 3.50 -7.00 -29.59
N THR A 170 2.90 -8.14 -29.94
CA THR A 170 3.30 -9.48 -29.45
C THR A 170 4.79 -9.77 -29.62
N SER A 171 5.39 -9.27 -30.70
CA SER A 171 6.83 -9.41 -30.99
C SER A 171 7.73 -8.76 -29.94
N PHE A 172 7.27 -7.69 -29.29
CA PHE A 172 8.00 -7.04 -28.19
C PHE A 172 8.07 -7.96 -26.97
N PHE A 173 7.00 -8.70 -26.67
CA PHE A 173 7.00 -9.67 -25.56
C PHE A 173 7.88 -10.88 -25.86
N GLY A 174 7.93 -11.35 -27.11
CA GLY A 174 8.88 -12.39 -27.51
C GLY A 174 10.35 -11.94 -27.30
N LYS A 175 10.67 -10.67 -27.57
CA LYS A 175 12.00 -10.11 -27.26
C LYS A 175 12.27 -10.01 -25.75
N ILE A 176 11.26 -9.68 -24.94
CA ILE A 176 11.37 -9.69 -23.47
C ILE A 176 11.68 -11.10 -22.97
N GLU A 177 10.96 -12.11 -23.46
CA GLU A 177 11.16 -13.51 -23.08
C GLU A 177 12.62 -13.93 -23.34
N GLY A 178 13.11 -13.75 -24.57
CA GLY A 178 14.50 -14.08 -24.92
C GLY A 178 15.54 -13.25 -24.14
N PHE A 179 15.25 -11.99 -23.82
CA PHE A 179 16.12 -11.18 -22.95
C PHE A 179 16.17 -11.73 -21.52
N LEU A 180 15.04 -12.14 -20.96
CA LEU A 180 14.95 -12.63 -19.58
C LEU A 180 15.65 -13.99 -19.43
N GLU A 181 15.51 -14.89 -20.40
CA GLU A 181 16.24 -16.16 -20.40
C GLU A 181 17.76 -15.98 -20.22
N MET A 182 18.33 -14.93 -20.84
CA MET A 182 19.76 -14.63 -20.73
C MET A 182 20.15 -13.82 -19.49
N SER A 183 19.23 -13.06 -18.91
CA SER A 183 19.56 -12.00 -17.94
C SER A 183 19.03 -12.21 -16.52
N LEU A 184 18.15 -13.18 -16.29
CA LEU A 184 17.55 -13.45 -14.98
C LEU A 184 18.61 -13.72 -13.90
N PHE A 185 19.62 -14.54 -14.20
CA PHE A 185 20.71 -14.86 -13.27
C PHE A 185 21.59 -13.65 -12.87
N HIS A 186 21.54 -12.56 -13.63
CA HIS A 186 22.28 -11.33 -13.37
C HIS A 186 21.38 -10.19 -12.85
N SER A 187 20.09 -10.47 -12.67
CA SER A 187 19.12 -9.49 -12.21
C SER A 187 19.19 -9.32 -10.70
N SER A 188 19.07 -8.08 -10.23
CA SER A 188 18.95 -7.82 -8.79
C SER A 188 17.58 -8.27 -8.27
N THR A 189 17.45 -8.49 -6.95
CA THR A 189 16.14 -8.77 -6.31
C THR A 189 15.09 -7.71 -6.65
N HIS A 190 15.53 -6.45 -6.76
CA HIS A 190 14.71 -5.33 -7.16
C HIS A 190 14.21 -5.45 -8.60
N ASP A 191 15.09 -5.85 -9.53
CA ASP A 191 14.72 -6.06 -10.93
C ASP A 191 13.73 -7.22 -11.06
N LEU A 192 14.00 -8.37 -10.41
CA LEU A 192 13.11 -9.54 -10.40
C LEU A 192 11.72 -9.19 -9.86
N THR A 193 11.67 -8.50 -8.72
CA THR A 193 10.42 -8.02 -8.12
C THR A 193 9.67 -7.10 -9.08
N THR A 194 10.38 -6.16 -9.70
CA THR A 194 9.79 -5.18 -10.63
C THR A 194 9.25 -5.88 -11.87
N TYR A 195 9.97 -6.87 -12.41
CA TYR A 195 9.47 -7.69 -13.51
C TYR A 195 8.17 -8.39 -13.13
N LEU A 196 8.13 -9.11 -12.01
CA LEU A 196 6.94 -9.85 -11.57
C LEU A 196 5.70 -8.98 -11.46
N ILE A 197 5.80 -7.89 -10.69
CA ILE A 197 4.65 -7.05 -10.43
C ILE A 197 4.21 -6.28 -11.68
N SER A 198 5.16 -5.88 -12.53
CA SER A 198 4.86 -5.14 -13.75
C SER A 198 4.21 -6.04 -14.79
N THR A 199 4.72 -7.25 -15.00
CA THR A 199 4.14 -8.25 -15.93
C THR A 199 2.74 -8.65 -15.49
N ALA A 200 2.53 -8.87 -14.17
CA ALA A 200 1.20 -9.17 -13.64
C ALA A 200 0.19 -8.03 -13.90
N LYS A 201 0.58 -6.78 -13.61
CA LYS A 201 -0.24 -5.59 -13.86
C LYS A 201 -0.50 -5.36 -15.34
N LEU A 202 0.51 -5.57 -16.18
CA LEU A 202 0.40 -5.41 -17.62
C LEU A 202 -0.60 -6.40 -18.22
N ARG A 203 -0.54 -7.67 -17.79
CA ARG A 203 -1.54 -8.67 -18.16
C ARG A 203 -2.93 -8.27 -17.70
N ASP A 204 -3.10 -7.79 -16.47
CA ASP A 204 -4.41 -7.37 -15.96
C ASP A 204 -4.98 -6.17 -16.73
N ASN A 205 -4.13 -5.22 -17.16
CA ASN A 205 -4.52 -4.13 -18.04
C ASN A 205 -4.99 -4.66 -19.40
N LEU A 206 -4.21 -5.54 -20.03
CA LEU A 206 -4.50 -6.07 -21.37
C LEU A 206 -5.71 -7.02 -21.38
N MET A 207 -5.92 -7.81 -20.33
CA MET A 207 -7.11 -8.65 -20.17
C MET A 207 -8.42 -7.85 -20.22
N ARG A 208 -8.39 -6.56 -19.89
CA ARG A 208 -9.56 -5.67 -19.93
C ARG A 208 -9.74 -5.03 -21.31
N ALA A 209 -8.68 -4.89 -22.08
CA ALA A 209 -8.66 -4.21 -23.38
C ALA A 209 -8.77 -5.18 -24.56
N LEU A 210 -8.25 -6.40 -24.42
CA LEU A 210 -8.14 -7.39 -25.49
C LEU A 210 -8.85 -8.67 -25.11
N GLU A 211 -9.88 -9.04 -25.87
CA GLU A 211 -10.47 -10.37 -25.82
C GLU A 211 -9.60 -11.33 -26.64
N HIS A 212 -8.91 -12.26 -25.96
CA HIS A 212 -8.22 -13.43 -26.53
C HIS A 212 -7.15 -13.14 -27.60
N ASP A 213 -5.99 -12.65 -27.15
CA ASP A 213 -4.79 -12.53 -27.98
C ASP A 213 -3.64 -13.38 -27.42
N GLY A 214 -2.81 -13.96 -28.32
CA GLY A 214 -1.63 -14.75 -27.97
C GLY A 214 -0.61 -13.98 -27.12
N THR A 215 -0.70 -12.64 -27.14
CA THR A 215 0.00 -11.73 -26.22
C THR A 215 -0.20 -12.07 -24.74
N LEU A 216 -1.41 -12.48 -24.34
CA LEU A 216 -1.70 -12.84 -22.95
C LEU A 216 -1.00 -14.12 -22.52
N ASP A 217 -0.88 -15.09 -23.44
CA ASP A 217 -0.17 -16.35 -23.19
C ASP A 217 1.34 -16.11 -23.07
N THR A 218 1.92 -15.30 -23.97
CA THR A 218 3.34 -14.90 -23.86
C THR A 218 3.62 -14.19 -22.54
N LEU A 219 2.73 -13.29 -22.09
CA LEU A 219 2.86 -12.64 -20.78
C LEU A 219 2.79 -13.61 -19.60
N CYS A 220 1.95 -14.65 -19.70
CA CYS A 220 1.90 -15.70 -18.69
C CYS A 220 3.20 -16.51 -18.65
N ASN A 221 3.78 -16.83 -19.81
CA ASN A 221 5.07 -17.53 -19.91
C ASN A 221 6.20 -16.69 -19.32
N VAL A 222 6.29 -15.42 -19.71
CA VAL A 222 7.25 -14.46 -19.15
C VAL A 222 7.09 -14.36 -17.63
N TYR A 223 5.87 -14.22 -17.13
CA TYR A 223 5.60 -14.18 -15.70
C TYR A 223 6.08 -15.45 -14.98
N ASN A 224 5.74 -16.63 -15.51
CA ASN A 224 6.11 -17.91 -14.92
C ASN A 224 7.63 -18.14 -14.93
N LEU A 225 8.32 -17.72 -15.99
CA LEU A 225 9.78 -17.77 -16.08
C LEU A 225 10.43 -16.95 -14.96
N ILE A 226 9.99 -15.70 -14.78
CA ILE A 226 10.49 -14.83 -13.72
C ILE A 226 10.13 -15.40 -12.34
N LEU A 227 8.90 -15.91 -12.18
CA LEU A 227 8.40 -16.43 -10.92
C LEU A 227 9.22 -17.63 -10.46
N ASN A 228 9.43 -18.60 -11.33
CA ASN A 228 10.21 -19.80 -11.03
C ASN A 228 11.63 -19.45 -10.60
N HIS A 229 12.29 -18.50 -11.28
CA HIS A 229 13.62 -18.05 -10.90
C HIS A 229 13.61 -17.34 -9.53
N THR A 230 12.67 -16.41 -9.32
CA THR A 230 12.56 -15.63 -8.08
C THR A 230 12.30 -16.53 -6.87
N VAL A 231 11.34 -17.45 -7.00
CA VAL A 231 10.99 -18.43 -5.96
C VAL A 231 12.15 -19.37 -5.69
N SER A 232 12.84 -19.85 -6.73
CA SER A 232 14.01 -20.74 -6.57
C SER A 232 15.10 -20.06 -5.73
N LEU A 233 15.34 -18.76 -5.99
CA LEU A 233 16.27 -17.96 -5.20
C LEU A 233 15.82 -17.87 -3.73
N ILE A 234 14.56 -17.51 -3.49
CA ILE A 234 13.97 -17.44 -2.13
C ILE A 234 14.08 -18.80 -1.41
N GLY A 235 13.74 -19.89 -2.07
CA GLY A 235 13.78 -21.24 -1.51
C GLY A 235 15.21 -21.72 -1.21
N SER A 236 16.18 -21.33 -2.03
CA SER A 236 17.60 -21.64 -1.79
C SER A 236 18.13 -20.91 -0.55
N GLU A 237 17.76 -19.64 -0.37
CA GLU A 237 18.11 -18.85 0.81
C GLU A 237 17.41 -19.36 2.07
N ALA A 238 16.14 -19.75 1.98
CA ALA A 238 15.39 -20.34 3.09
C ALA A 238 16.04 -21.66 3.59
N LYS A 239 16.46 -22.54 2.67
CA LYS A 239 17.15 -23.79 3.02
C LYS A 239 18.53 -23.55 3.62
N ALA A 240 19.24 -22.50 3.19
CA ALA A 240 20.52 -22.13 3.78
C ALA A 240 20.34 -21.67 5.23
N LEU A 241 19.29 -20.89 5.50
CA LEU A 241 18.91 -20.45 6.85
C LEU A 241 18.61 -21.61 7.80
N GLU A 242 17.85 -22.61 7.36
CA GLU A 242 17.53 -23.81 8.17
C GLU A 242 18.79 -24.60 8.56
N LYS A 243 19.76 -24.71 7.65
CA LYS A 243 21.05 -25.37 7.91
C LYS A 243 21.91 -24.57 8.90
N GLU A 244 21.92 -23.25 8.81
CA GLU A 244 22.65 -22.39 9.76
C GLU A 244 22.01 -22.41 11.16
N GLU A 245 20.68 -22.43 11.28
CA GLU A 245 19.99 -22.56 12.58
C GLU A 245 20.34 -23.88 13.31
N SER A 246 20.75 -24.92 12.58
CA SER A 246 21.19 -26.20 13.15
C SER A 246 22.63 -26.20 13.70
N ASN A 247 23.44 -25.17 13.40
CA ASN A 247 24.81 -25.00 13.90
C ASN A 247 24.91 -23.73 14.78
N PRO A 248 24.86 -23.83 16.11
CA PRO A 248 24.72 -22.70 17.03
C PRO A 248 25.97 -21.80 17.19
N GLY A 249 26.95 -21.87 16.28
CA GLY A 249 28.19 -21.12 16.31
C GLY A 249 28.05 -19.72 15.69
N GLU A 250 27.73 -18.73 16.52
CA GLU A 250 27.94 -17.27 16.41
C GLU A 250 27.51 -16.46 15.16
N ASN A 251 27.22 -17.07 14.02
CA ASN A 251 26.77 -16.33 12.83
C ASN A 251 25.24 -16.21 12.85
N LYS A 252 24.75 -14.98 13.06
CA LYS A 252 23.33 -14.68 12.91
C LYS A 252 22.93 -15.00 11.46
N PRO A 253 21.85 -15.77 11.25
CA PRO A 253 21.38 -16.09 9.90
C PRO A 253 21.23 -14.83 9.06
N THR A 254 21.78 -14.84 7.84
CA THR A 254 21.63 -13.71 6.93
C THR A 254 20.21 -13.77 6.35
N PRO A 255 19.31 -12.84 6.69
CA PRO A 255 17.93 -12.89 6.21
C PRO A 255 17.91 -12.86 4.68
N CYS A 256 16.90 -13.49 4.07
CA CYS A 256 16.64 -13.54 2.63
C CYS A 256 17.03 -12.23 1.90
N SER A 257 17.58 -12.26 0.69
CA SER A 257 18.05 -11.05 0.00
C SER A 257 16.92 -10.05 -0.31
N PHE A 258 15.69 -10.53 -0.43
CA PHE A 258 14.50 -9.71 -0.71
C PHE A 258 14.05 -8.91 0.51
N ASN A 259 13.84 -7.61 0.38
CA ASN A 259 13.28 -6.81 1.47
C ASN A 259 11.75 -7.00 1.63
N VAL A 260 11.16 -6.46 2.70
CA VAL A 260 9.71 -6.59 2.97
C VAL A 260 8.85 -6.05 1.83
N PHE A 261 9.23 -4.91 1.25
CA PHE A 261 8.49 -4.31 0.13
C PHE A 261 8.56 -5.19 -1.12
N GLU A 262 9.71 -5.80 -1.38
CA GLU A 262 9.91 -6.72 -2.48
C GLU A 262 9.06 -7.99 -2.33
N LEU A 263 9.11 -8.64 -1.17
CA LEU A 263 8.27 -9.79 -0.86
C LEU A 263 6.76 -9.46 -0.94
N SER A 264 6.39 -8.25 -0.54
CA SER A 264 5.00 -7.77 -0.63
C SER A 264 4.54 -7.61 -2.08
N ASN A 265 5.40 -7.06 -2.95
CA ASN A 265 5.09 -6.94 -4.38
C ASN A 265 5.05 -8.30 -5.10
N ILE A 266 5.87 -9.26 -4.66
CA ILE A 266 5.79 -10.64 -5.15
C ILE A 266 4.43 -11.24 -4.75
N LEU A 267 3.99 -11.09 -3.50
CA LEU A 267 2.64 -11.51 -3.09
C LEU A 267 1.54 -10.80 -3.88
N GLU A 268 1.71 -9.52 -4.18
CA GLU A 268 0.75 -8.76 -4.98
C GLU A 268 0.65 -9.33 -6.39
N SER A 269 1.78 -9.73 -6.99
CA SER A 269 1.78 -10.34 -8.31
C SER A 269 1.04 -11.68 -8.33
N PHE A 270 1.19 -12.52 -7.29
CA PHE A 270 0.40 -13.74 -7.13
C PHE A 270 -1.10 -13.45 -7.15
N TYR A 271 -1.53 -12.40 -6.45
CA TYR A 271 -2.94 -12.05 -6.35
C TYR A 271 -3.54 -11.47 -7.62
N ILE A 272 -2.77 -10.66 -8.34
CA ILE A 272 -3.17 -10.13 -9.66
C ILE A 272 -3.26 -11.28 -10.68
N MET A 273 -2.28 -12.18 -10.67
CA MET A 273 -2.25 -13.35 -11.56
C MET A 273 -3.27 -14.43 -11.18
N LYS A 274 -3.93 -14.31 -10.02
CA LYS A 274 -4.84 -15.31 -9.44
C LYS A 274 -4.13 -16.65 -9.15
N HIS A 275 -2.82 -16.64 -8.92
CA HIS A 275 -1.99 -17.79 -8.56
C HIS A 275 -2.06 -18.08 -7.05
N TYR A 276 -3.27 -18.14 -6.52
CA TYR A 276 -3.54 -18.22 -5.08
C TYR A 276 -3.07 -19.54 -4.42
N SER A 277 -2.97 -20.62 -5.20
CA SER A 277 -2.59 -21.98 -4.75
C SER A 277 -1.19 -22.36 -5.20
N HIS A 278 -0.39 -21.38 -5.62
CA HIS A 278 0.98 -21.69 -5.97
C HIS A 278 1.68 -22.22 -4.71
N PRO A 279 2.40 -23.36 -4.78
CA PRO A 279 3.09 -23.92 -3.61
C PRO A 279 4.03 -22.91 -2.96
N ASP A 280 4.52 -21.95 -3.74
CA ASP A 280 5.47 -20.94 -3.29
C ASP A 280 4.83 -19.68 -2.68
N HIS A 281 3.50 -19.60 -2.66
CA HIS A 281 2.80 -18.52 -1.95
C HIS A 281 3.12 -18.56 -0.45
N GLU A 282 3.09 -19.76 0.15
CA GLU A 282 3.42 -19.97 1.56
C GLU A 282 4.90 -19.67 1.83
N LEU A 283 5.80 -20.09 0.94
CA LEU A 283 7.23 -19.78 1.06
C LEU A 283 7.49 -18.27 1.15
N VAL A 284 6.83 -17.46 0.31
CA VAL A 284 6.99 -16.00 0.33
C VAL A 284 6.36 -15.39 1.59
N LEU A 285 5.21 -15.91 2.06
CA LEU A 285 4.61 -15.49 3.33
C LEU A 285 5.51 -15.78 4.52
N ASP A 286 6.13 -16.95 4.56
CA ASP A 286 7.03 -17.36 5.64
C ASP A 286 8.25 -16.44 5.70
N GLN A 287 8.86 -16.13 4.55
CA GLN A 287 9.97 -15.18 4.48
C GLN A 287 9.56 -13.76 4.89
N LEU A 288 8.34 -13.34 4.54
CA LEU A 288 7.79 -12.06 4.95
C LEU A 288 7.59 -12.01 6.48
N GLN A 289 7.07 -13.09 7.07
CA GLN A 289 6.87 -13.23 8.52
C GLN A 289 8.21 -13.20 9.27
N LEU A 290 9.24 -13.83 8.70
CA LEU A 290 10.59 -13.80 9.25
C LEU A 290 11.21 -12.40 9.20
N LYS A 291 10.95 -11.61 8.15
CA LYS A 291 11.57 -10.29 7.95
C LYS A 291 10.86 -9.12 8.59
N LEU A 292 9.54 -9.19 8.72
CA LEU A 292 8.74 -8.16 9.40
C LEU A 292 9.32 -7.72 10.76
N PRO A 293 9.72 -8.62 11.68
CA PRO A 293 10.27 -8.22 12.98
C PRO A 293 11.66 -7.58 12.93
N TYR A 294 12.44 -7.76 11.85
CA TYR A 294 13.74 -7.12 11.69
C TYR A 294 13.64 -5.76 11.01
N SER A 295 12.60 -5.58 10.22
CA SER A 295 12.40 -4.42 9.36
C SER A 295 11.59 -3.32 10.07
N VAL A 296 10.71 -3.74 10.98
CA VAL A 296 10.03 -2.90 11.96
C VAL A 296 10.74 -3.21 13.29
N ASN A 297 10.86 -2.27 14.24
CA ASN A 297 11.17 -2.65 15.64
C ASN A 297 9.99 -3.45 16.27
N CYS A 298 9.46 -4.48 15.60
CA CYS A 298 8.39 -5.38 16.03
C CYS A 298 9.01 -6.68 16.55
N LYS A 299 8.43 -7.24 17.62
CA LYS A 299 8.85 -8.54 18.14
C LYS A 299 7.84 -9.59 17.68
N LEU A 300 7.83 -9.93 16.39
CA LEU A 300 6.94 -11.01 15.92
C LEU A 300 7.35 -12.31 16.61
N HIS A 301 6.43 -12.87 17.38
CA HIS A 301 6.54 -14.24 17.83
C HIS A 301 6.16 -15.16 16.64
N ARG A 302 7.07 -16.08 16.26
CA ARG A 302 6.76 -17.12 15.26
C ARG A 302 5.54 -17.89 15.74
N VAL A 303 4.46 -17.91 14.95
CA VAL A 303 3.31 -18.81 15.13
C VAL A 303 3.53 -19.96 14.14
N LEU A 304 4.26 -20.99 14.55
CA LEU A 304 4.36 -22.25 13.80
C LEU A 304 3.56 -23.33 14.51
N ASP A 305 2.88 -24.16 13.71
CA ASP A 305 1.91 -25.15 14.15
C ASP A 305 2.50 -26.15 15.14
N GLY A 306 1.93 -26.18 16.34
CA GLY A 306 1.40 -27.37 17.02
C GLY A 306 2.29 -28.54 17.41
N ASN A 307 3.38 -28.87 16.71
CA ASN A 307 4.19 -30.05 16.99
C ASN A 307 5.68 -29.71 16.83
N HIS A 308 6.35 -29.56 17.97
CA HIS A 308 7.79 -29.38 18.17
C HIS A 308 8.43 -28.05 17.69
N MET A 309 8.62 -27.09 18.60
CA MET A 309 9.96 -26.60 19.00
C MET A 309 9.89 -25.54 20.10
N TYR A 310 10.93 -25.53 20.94
CA TYR A 310 11.11 -24.65 22.10
C TYR A 310 11.16 -23.16 21.73
N LEU A 311 10.31 -22.36 22.37
CA LEU A 311 10.39 -20.90 22.43
C LEU A 311 11.68 -20.49 23.16
N ARG A 312 12.67 -19.97 22.43
CA ARG A 312 13.75 -19.17 23.01
C ARG A 312 13.47 -17.70 22.70
N SER A 313 13.10 -16.94 23.73
CA SER A 313 13.04 -15.48 23.67
C SER A 313 14.46 -14.95 23.43
N VAL A 314 14.78 -14.58 22.18
CA VAL A 314 16.05 -13.90 21.90
C VAL A 314 15.94 -12.47 22.42
N ASN A 315 16.80 -12.14 23.39
CA ASN A 315 16.87 -10.82 24.00
C ASN A 315 17.52 -9.84 22.99
N LEU A 316 16.68 -9.22 22.15
CA LEU A 316 17.06 -8.37 21.00
C LEU A 316 17.35 -6.90 21.40
N SER A 317 17.81 -6.63 22.62
CA SER A 317 18.06 -5.25 23.10
C SER A 317 19.25 -4.54 22.45
N LYS A 318 19.93 -5.16 21.46
CA LYS A 318 21.19 -4.64 20.90
C LYS A 318 21.28 -4.81 19.37
N ILE A 319 20.26 -4.36 18.63
CA ILE A 319 20.34 -4.22 17.18
C ILE A 319 20.36 -2.73 16.80
N VAL A 320 21.41 -2.40 16.06
CA VAL A 320 21.74 -1.14 15.39
C VAL A 320 20.51 -0.58 14.66
N LEU A 321 20.32 0.75 14.75
CA LEU A 321 19.28 1.53 14.07
C LEU A 321 19.18 1.20 12.56
N MET A 322 18.36 0.21 12.21
CA MET A 322 17.76 0.11 10.87
C MET A 322 16.57 1.07 10.82
N LYS A 323 16.38 1.74 9.67
CA LYS A 323 15.23 2.63 9.45
C LYS A 323 13.95 1.86 9.75
N PRO A 324 13.11 2.31 10.69
CA PRO A 324 11.83 1.64 10.96
C PRO A 324 11.02 1.65 9.67
N LEU A 325 10.52 0.48 9.23
CA LEU A 325 9.42 0.46 8.26
C LEU A 325 8.30 1.37 8.76
N ASP A 326 7.70 2.10 7.82
CA ASP A 326 6.54 2.92 8.13
C ASP A 326 5.36 1.98 8.42
N ILE A 327 4.53 2.31 9.41
CA ILE A 327 3.35 1.49 9.73
C ILE A 327 2.42 1.41 8.50
N SER A 328 2.50 2.40 7.60
CA SER A 328 1.87 2.37 6.27
C SER A 328 2.22 1.12 5.44
N ASP A 329 3.46 0.63 5.50
CA ASP A 329 3.89 -0.55 4.73
C ASP A 329 3.27 -1.84 5.30
N ILE A 330 3.17 -1.95 6.63
CA ILE A 330 2.49 -3.06 7.29
C ILE A 330 1.00 -3.06 6.93
N LEU A 331 0.36 -1.89 6.97
CA LEU A 331 -1.04 -1.74 6.58
C LEU A 331 -1.25 -2.09 5.10
N TYR A 332 -0.30 -1.75 4.23
CA TYR A 332 -0.31 -2.15 2.83
C TYR A 332 -0.30 -3.67 2.67
N VAL A 333 0.61 -4.36 3.37
CA VAL A 333 0.65 -5.84 3.38
C VAL A 333 -0.66 -6.43 3.89
N MET A 334 -1.18 -5.93 5.01
CA MET A 334 -2.44 -6.40 5.58
C MET A 334 -3.63 -6.18 4.63
N GLU A 335 -3.66 -5.05 3.91
CA GLU A 335 -4.65 -4.79 2.86
C GLU A 335 -4.47 -5.71 1.65
N LEU A 336 -3.24 -6.07 1.31
CA LEU A 336 -2.94 -6.97 0.21
C LEU A 336 -3.46 -8.39 0.46
N LEU A 337 -3.27 -8.90 1.68
CA LEU A 337 -3.75 -10.22 2.10
C LEU A 337 -5.28 -10.30 2.22
N ASN A 338 -5.97 -9.17 2.02
CA ASN A 338 -7.41 -9.01 2.11
C ASN A 338 -8.15 -9.49 0.85
N ILE A 339 -7.94 -10.74 0.47
CA ILE A 339 -8.53 -11.29 -0.75
C ILE A 339 -10.05 -11.42 -0.59
N ASN A 340 -10.84 -10.90 -1.55
CA ASN A 340 -12.31 -10.97 -1.48
C ASN A 340 -12.78 -12.43 -1.64
N PRO A 341 -13.40 -13.05 -0.62
CA PRO A 341 -13.85 -14.45 -0.71
C PRO A 341 -14.96 -14.65 -1.75
N LYS A 342 -15.62 -13.58 -2.19
CA LYS A 342 -16.62 -13.62 -3.26
C LYS A 342 -16.03 -13.66 -4.68
N ASN A 343 -14.71 -13.48 -4.84
CA ASN A 343 -14.07 -13.56 -6.16
C ASN A 343 -14.30 -14.96 -6.78
N PRO A 344 -14.92 -15.05 -7.98
CA PRO A 344 -15.22 -16.32 -8.62
C PRO A 344 -13.97 -17.14 -8.95
N ALA A 345 -12.81 -16.50 -9.19
CA ALA A 345 -11.53 -17.20 -9.40
C ALA A 345 -11.09 -18.02 -8.16
N ILE A 346 -11.54 -17.61 -6.98
CA ILE A 346 -11.22 -18.26 -5.70
C ILE A 346 -12.21 -19.37 -5.39
N ARG A 347 -13.36 -19.48 -6.09
CA ARG A 347 -14.38 -20.53 -5.86
C ARG A 347 -13.87 -21.94 -6.10
N LYS A 348 -12.85 -22.11 -6.94
CA LYS A 348 -12.30 -23.43 -7.32
C LYS A 348 -11.09 -23.87 -6.49
N LEU A 349 -10.57 -23.00 -5.62
CA LEU A 349 -9.37 -23.27 -4.83
C LEU A 349 -9.71 -23.83 -3.45
N ASP A 350 -8.73 -24.47 -2.78
CA ASP A 350 -8.79 -24.78 -1.35
C ASP A 350 -8.73 -23.49 -0.51
N ARG A 351 -9.85 -22.77 -0.53
CA ARG A 351 -10.11 -21.47 0.11
C ARG A 351 -9.66 -21.44 1.56
N THR A 352 -9.75 -22.57 2.23
CA THR A 352 -9.64 -22.66 3.67
C THR A 352 -8.21 -22.45 4.13
N ASN A 353 -7.23 -23.03 3.43
CA ASN A 353 -5.82 -22.95 3.85
C ASN A 353 -5.25 -21.56 3.61
N LEU A 354 -5.43 -20.99 2.41
CA LEU A 354 -4.95 -19.63 2.11
C LEU A 354 -5.58 -18.56 3.03
N ILE A 355 -6.90 -18.59 3.22
CA ILE A 355 -7.57 -17.63 4.11
C ILE A 355 -7.09 -17.82 5.56
N ARG A 356 -6.86 -19.07 5.98
CA ARG A 356 -6.34 -19.38 7.32
C ARG A 356 -4.91 -18.86 7.49
N SER A 357 -4.01 -19.08 6.54
CA SER A 357 -2.62 -18.62 6.58
C SER A 357 -2.54 -17.08 6.58
N ASN A 358 -3.25 -16.41 5.66
CA ASN A 358 -3.36 -14.94 5.64
C ASN A 358 -3.92 -14.37 6.95
N LYS A 359 -4.95 -15.03 7.51
CA LYS A 359 -5.57 -14.63 8.77
C LYS A 359 -4.59 -14.78 9.94
N LYS A 360 -3.95 -15.94 10.09
CA LYS A 360 -2.93 -16.19 11.13
C LYS A 360 -1.83 -15.15 11.08
N PHE A 361 -1.33 -14.86 9.88
CA PHE A 361 -0.30 -13.83 9.67
C PHE A 361 -0.76 -12.43 10.09
N CYS A 362 -1.97 -12.02 9.67
CA CYS A 362 -2.51 -10.72 10.08
C CYS A 362 -2.76 -10.65 11.60
N GLU A 363 -3.17 -11.74 12.24
CA GLU A 363 -3.35 -11.80 13.69
C GLU A 363 -2.01 -11.65 14.43
N ALA A 364 -0.94 -12.27 13.93
CA ALA A 364 0.42 -12.07 14.47
C ALA A 364 0.88 -10.61 14.37
N ILE A 365 0.59 -9.94 13.25
CA ILE A 365 0.87 -8.50 13.08
C ILE A 365 0.07 -7.65 14.07
N LEU A 366 -1.20 -7.98 14.32
CA LEU A 366 -2.05 -7.20 15.24
C LEU A 366 -1.52 -7.21 16.67
N VAL A 367 -1.02 -8.36 17.14
CA VAL A 367 -0.39 -8.48 18.48
C VAL A 367 0.74 -7.46 18.61
N ASP A 368 1.64 -7.42 17.64
CA ASP A 368 2.80 -6.52 17.62
C ASP A 368 2.45 -5.03 17.44
N LEU A 369 1.35 -4.75 16.74
CA LEU A 369 0.87 -3.39 16.55
C LEU A 369 0.21 -2.81 17.81
N THR A 370 -0.23 -3.65 18.77
CA THR A 370 -0.98 -3.23 19.96
C THR A 370 -0.32 -2.07 20.71
N ASP A 371 0.99 -2.17 20.97
CA ASP A 371 1.75 -1.14 21.70
C ASP A 371 2.09 0.10 20.85
N LYS A 372 1.80 0.05 19.55
CA LYS A 372 2.15 1.08 18.56
C LYS A 372 0.94 1.80 17.99
N LEU A 373 -0.28 1.42 18.38
CA LEU A 373 -1.51 2.05 17.88
C LEU A 373 -1.56 3.56 18.17
N GLY A 374 -0.92 4.03 19.24
CA GLY A 374 -0.83 5.46 19.57
C GLY A 374 0.00 6.29 18.59
N LEU A 375 0.77 5.63 17.70
CA LEU A 375 1.56 6.29 16.66
C LEU A 375 0.78 6.49 15.36
N LEU A 376 -0.39 5.84 15.23
CA LEU A 376 -1.22 5.87 14.04
C LEU A 376 -2.10 7.12 14.00
N ASN A 377 -2.30 7.66 12.80
CA ASN A 377 -3.32 8.68 12.55
C ASN A 377 -4.70 8.05 12.30
N ILE A 378 -5.74 8.88 12.20
CA ILE A 378 -7.12 8.40 12.04
C ILE A 378 -7.34 7.59 10.75
N TYR A 379 -6.68 7.95 9.66
CA TYR A 379 -6.80 7.24 8.38
C TYR A 379 -6.14 5.86 8.47
N GLU A 380 -4.99 5.76 9.14
CA GLU A 380 -4.29 4.50 9.38
C GLU A 380 -5.09 3.57 10.31
N LEU A 381 -5.68 4.10 11.38
CA LEU A 381 -6.59 3.36 12.27
C LEU A 381 -7.84 2.86 11.55
N SER A 382 -8.37 3.67 10.62
CA SER A 382 -9.50 3.27 9.77
C SER A 382 -9.12 2.18 8.76
N ARG A 383 -7.96 2.31 8.10
CA ARG A 383 -7.42 1.26 7.22
C ARG A 383 -7.20 -0.06 7.97
N LEU A 384 -6.62 0.00 9.17
CA LEU A 384 -6.43 -1.17 10.03
C LEU A 384 -7.77 -1.85 10.37
N THR A 385 -8.76 -1.09 10.83
CA THR A 385 -10.09 -1.65 11.17
C THR A 385 -10.83 -2.19 9.95
N LYS A 386 -10.65 -1.58 8.78
CA LYS A 386 -11.17 -2.11 7.51
C LYS A 386 -10.62 -3.50 7.21
N VAL A 387 -9.33 -3.74 7.44
CA VAL A 387 -8.73 -5.09 7.31
C VAL A 387 -9.30 -6.04 8.37
N VAL A 388 -9.28 -5.64 9.64
CA VAL A 388 -9.80 -6.43 10.77
C VAL A 388 -11.25 -6.86 10.56
N ASN A 389 -12.08 -5.96 10.06
CA ASN A 389 -13.48 -6.23 9.77
C ASN A 389 -13.65 -7.22 8.62
N ARG A 390 -12.95 -6.97 7.51
CA ARG A 390 -13.12 -7.76 6.29
C ARG A 390 -12.57 -9.17 6.42
N LEU A 391 -11.40 -9.35 7.02
CA LEU A 391 -10.79 -10.66 7.27
C LEU A 391 -11.38 -11.39 8.49
N ARG A 392 -12.33 -10.77 9.21
CA ARG A 392 -12.89 -11.31 10.46
C ARG A 392 -11.78 -11.72 11.45
N LEU A 393 -10.76 -10.87 11.57
CA LEU A 393 -9.64 -11.07 12.49
C LEU A 393 -10.15 -10.95 13.92
N TRP A 394 -9.69 -11.86 14.79
CA TRP A 394 -9.94 -11.73 16.21
C TRP A 394 -8.90 -10.79 16.82
N THR A 395 -9.35 -9.74 17.49
CA THR A 395 -8.47 -8.85 18.26
C THR A 395 -8.59 -9.19 19.74
N GLU A 396 -7.46 -9.22 20.42
CA GLU A 396 -7.43 -9.35 21.88
C GLU A 396 -8.03 -8.13 22.58
N ASP A 397 -8.35 -8.29 23.85
CA ASP A 397 -8.99 -7.24 24.64
C ASP A 397 -8.01 -6.08 24.89
N GLU A 398 -6.71 -6.34 25.04
CA GLU A 398 -5.66 -5.31 25.12
C GLU A 398 -5.52 -4.50 23.83
N PHE A 399 -5.59 -5.16 22.67
CA PHE A 399 -5.64 -4.46 21.38
C PHE A 399 -6.83 -3.49 21.34
N LEU A 400 -8.02 -3.93 21.74
CA LEU A 400 -9.21 -3.08 21.77
C LEU A 400 -9.04 -1.87 22.71
N LYS A 401 -8.47 -2.08 23.90
CA LYS A 401 -8.20 -0.99 24.85
C LYS A 401 -7.21 0.02 24.27
N SER A 402 -6.07 -0.44 23.76
CA SER A 402 -5.05 0.41 23.12
C SER A 402 -5.58 1.14 21.89
N TYR A 403 -6.34 0.43 21.03
CA TYR A 403 -7.00 1.00 19.86
C TYR A 403 -7.96 2.12 20.27
N THR A 404 -8.80 1.86 21.28
CA THR A 404 -9.79 2.83 21.75
C THR A 404 -9.14 4.06 22.35
N ASN A 405 -8.08 3.90 23.14
CA ASN A 405 -7.32 5.01 23.68
C ASN A 405 -6.71 5.87 22.57
N SER A 406 -6.11 5.23 21.57
CA SER A 406 -5.51 5.90 20.41
C SER A 406 -6.56 6.65 19.59
N PHE A 407 -7.66 5.98 19.25
CA PHE A 407 -8.77 6.58 18.54
C PHE A 407 -9.37 7.76 19.32
N MET A 408 -9.63 7.61 20.62
CA MET A 408 -10.24 8.67 21.43
C MET A 408 -9.33 9.86 21.64
N ALA A 409 -8.01 9.66 21.76
CA ALA A 409 -7.05 10.76 21.80
C ALA A 409 -7.15 11.61 20.52
N ILE A 410 -7.21 10.96 19.35
CA ILE A 410 -7.37 11.63 18.07
C ILE A 410 -8.76 12.26 17.96
N PHE A 411 -9.82 11.52 18.25
CA PHE A 411 -11.20 11.95 18.11
C PHE A 411 -11.52 13.16 19.00
N LYS A 412 -11.04 13.17 20.25
CA LYS A 412 -11.16 14.33 21.15
C LYS A 412 -10.43 15.55 20.60
N SER A 413 -9.28 15.36 19.93
CA SER A 413 -8.55 16.46 19.30
C SER A 413 -9.34 17.12 18.15
N TYR A 414 -10.19 16.36 17.44
CA TYR A 414 -11.12 16.91 16.45
C TYR A 414 -12.33 17.60 17.09
N LYS A 415 -12.84 17.09 18.22
CA LYS A 415 -14.01 17.65 18.93
C LYS A 415 -13.68 18.89 19.79
N GLY A 416 -12.47 18.98 20.34
CA GLY A 416 -12.04 20.00 21.31
C GLY A 416 -11.52 21.32 20.70
N GLY A 417 -11.58 21.48 19.38
CA GLY A 417 -11.05 22.67 18.70
C GLY A 417 -9.52 22.77 18.69
N ILE A 418 -9.00 23.89 18.15
CA ILE A 418 -7.58 24.10 17.83
C ILE A 418 -6.64 23.87 19.03
N GLY A 419 -7.02 24.25 20.25
CA GLY A 419 -6.19 24.08 21.44
C GLY A 419 -5.93 22.61 21.80
N SER A 420 -6.91 21.73 21.60
CA SER A 420 -6.79 20.29 21.82
C SER A 420 -5.97 19.61 20.72
N LEU A 421 -6.13 20.05 19.47
CA LEU A 421 -5.37 19.57 18.32
C LEU A 421 -3.89 19.94 18.42
N ILE A 422 -3.56 21.16 18.87
CA ILE A 422 -2.18 21.58 19.11
C ILE A 422 -1.54 20.72 20.21
N GLY A 423 -2.24 20.42 21.30
CA GLY A 423 -1.73 19.52 22.34
C GLY A 423 -1.46 18.09 21.82
N TYR A 424 -2.36 17.54 21.00
CA TYR A 424 -2.17 16.23 20.37
C TYR A 424 -1.01 16.23 19.36
N LEU A 425 -0.96 17.23 18.48
CA LEU A 425 0.10 17.38 17.47
C LEU A 425 1.47 17.61 18.12
N VAL A 426 1.54 18.40 19.19
CA VAL A 426 2.77 18.58 19.96
C VAL A 426 3.21 17.24 20.55
N ASN A 427 2.34 16.46 21.17
CA ASN A 427 2.72 15.14 21.70
C ASN A 427 3.14 14.13 20.61
N CYS A 428 2.43 14.07 19.49
CA CYS A 428 2.75 13.15 18.39
C CYS A 428 3.98 13.57 17.58
N LEU A 429 4.16 14.87 17.32
CA LEU A 429 5.28 15.40 16.55
C LEU A 429 6.54 15.54 17.40
N PHE A 430 6.47 15.95 18.67
CA PHE A 430 7.65 15.95 19.54
C PHE A 430 8.11 14.53 19.87
N GLY A 431 7.21 13.54 19.99
CA GLY A 431 7.60 12.13 20.06
C GLY A 431 8.40 11.64 18.84
N LYS A 432 8.09 12.16 17.64
CA LYS A 432 8.84 11.88 16.39
C LYS A 432 10.10 12.74 16.24
N ALA A 433 10.08 14.02 16.63
CA ALA A 433 11.20 14.96 16.51
C ALA A 433 12.30 14.73 17.56
N ILE A 434 11.97 14.23 18.75
CA ILE A 434 12.99 13.83 19.73
C ILE A 434 13.81 12.63 19.21
N ARG A 435 13.26 11.80 18.31
CA ARG A 435 14.00 10.73 17.62
C ARG A 435 14.85 11.20 16.45
N TYR A 436 14.52 12.32 15.83
CA TYR A 436 15.26 12.88 14.69
C TYR A 436 15.65 14.31 15.05
N ARG A 437 16.87 14.52 15.59
CA ARG A 437 17.44 15.82 16.01
C ARG A 437 17.30 16.92 14.94
N TYR A 438 16.11 17.47 14.76
CA TYR A 438 15.83 18.60 13.88
C TYR A 438 15.29 19.73 14.76
N THR A 439 15.99 20.84 14.74
CA THR A 439 15.56 22.11 15.29
C THR A 439 14.43 22.66 14.43
N VAL A 440 13.19 22.57 14.94
CA VAL A 440 12.03 23.20 14.32
C VAL A 440 12.12 24.70 14.57
N THR A 441 12.25 25.51 13.52
CA THR A 441 12.32 26.97 13.62
C THR A 441 10.92 27.57 13.82
N ALA A 442 10.85 28.71 14.53
CA ALA A 442 9.60 29.39 14.90
C ALA A 442 8.70 29.76 13.70
N ASN A 443 9.24 29.86 12.48
CA ASN A 443 8.45 30.11 11.28
C ASN A 443 7.61 28.90 10.83
N ALA A 444 8.09 27.67 11.07
CA ALA A 444 7.35 26.45 10.75
C ALA A 444 6.09 26.30 11.62
N SER A 445 6.11 26.78 12.87
CA SER A 445 4.94 26.73 13.77
C SER A 445 3.82 27.67 13.33
N SER A 446 4.16 28.84 12.76
CA SER A 446 3.16 29.78 12.24
C SER A 446 2.46 29.27 10.97
N ILE A 447 3.20 28.60 10.08
CA ILE A 447 2.65 27.99 8.86
C ILE A 447 1.80 26.75 9.20
N LEU A 448 2.24 25.91 10.16
CA LEU A 448 1.42 24.83 10.71
C LEU A 448 0.15 25.38 11.37
N GLY A 449 0.23 26.48 12.09
CA GLY A 449 -0.93 27.16 12.68
C GLY A 449 -1.96 27.59 11.65
N GLN A 450 -1.55 28.23 10.55
CA GLN A 450 -2.47 28.68 9.50
C GLN A 450 -3.05 27.54 8.63
N VAL A 451 -2.30 26.45 8.42
CA VAL A 451 -2.79 25.25 7.72
C VAL A 451 -3.77 24.44 8.58
N VAL A 452 -3.56 24.42 9.91
CA VAL A 452 -4.45 23.76 10.88
C VAL A 452 -5.77 24.50 11.03
N ILE A 453 -5.76 25.84 11.07
CA ILE A 453 -6.98 26.67 11.23
C ILE A 453 -7.95 26.50 10.04
N ARG A 454 -7.46 26.18 8.83
CA ARG A 454 -8.30 25.93 7.65
C ARG A 454 -8.84 24.50 7.53
N ASN A 455 -8.45 23.57 8.40
CA ASN A 455 -8.73 22.14 8.25
C ASN A 455 -9.35 21.45 9.48
N CYS A 456 -10.06 22.16 10.35
CA CYS A 456 -11.04 21.53 11.24
C CYS A 456 -12.25 21.01 10.43
N ARG A 457 -11.99 20.09 9.51
CA ARG A 457 -12.98 19.39 8.71
C ARG A 457 -13.56 18.26 9.55
N LEU A 458 -14.84 18.02 9.36
CA LEU A 458 -15.51 16.81 9.84
C LEU A 458 -14.70 15.58 9.41
N ILE A 459 -14.53 14.62 10.31
CA ILE A 459 -13.94 13.33 9.95
C ILE A 459 -14.85 12.68 8.91
N ASP A 460 -14.28 12.35 7.75
CA ASP A 460 -15.01 11.74 6.65
C ASP A 460 -15.68 10.42 7.07
N MET A 461 -16.91 10.20 6.60
CA MET A 461 -17.65 8.97 6.83
C MET A 461 -16.95 7.74 6.27
N GLU A 462 -16.19 7.87 5.17
CA GLU A 462 -15.38 6.76 4.66
C GLU A 462 -14.34 6.27 5.68
N VAL A 463 -13.89 7.18 6.56
CA VAL A 463 -12.92 6.90 7.63
C VAL A 463 -13.63 6.32 8.86
N LEU A 464 -14.81 6.85 9.22
CA LEU A 464 -15.54 6.42 10.43
C LEU A 464 -16.26 5.08 10.27
N LEU A 465 -16.76 4.77 9.07
CA LEU A 465 -17.58 3.58 8.85
C LEU A 465 -16.88 2.26 9.24
N PRO A 466 -15.61 2.00 8.86
CA PRO A 466 -14.88 0.83 9.32
C PRO A 466 -14.75 0.76 10.86
N ILE A 467 -14.59 1.90 11.52
CA ILE A 467 -14.41 1.97 12.97
C ILE A 467 -15.72 1.61 13.69
N ILE A 468 -16.85 2.15 13.22
CA ILE A 468 -18.19 1.83 13.74
C ILE A 468 -18.48 0.33 13.61
N VAL A 469 -18.22 -0.24 12.44
CA VAL A 469 -18.44 -1.68 12.19
C VAL A 469 -17.57 -2.54 13.12
N TYR A 470 -16.33 -2.11 13.38
CA TYR A 470 -15.43 -2.81 14.30
C TYR A 470 -15.98 -2.85 15.73
N TYR A 471 -16.39 -1.69 16.27
CA TYR A 471 -16.97 -1.62 17.62
C TYR A 471 -18.28 -2.39 17.74
N ASN A 472 -19.17 -2.30 16.75
CA ASN A 472 -20.42 -3.06 16.75
C ASN A 472 -20.17 -4.58 16.81
N ARG A 473 -19.22 -5.09 16.01
CA ARG A 473 -18.86 -6.51 16.01
C ARG A 473 -18.23 -6.94 17.32
N ARG A 474 -17.35 -6.11 17.89
CA ARG A 474 -16.72 -6.37 19.19
C ARG A 474 -17.74 -6.34 20.33
N TYR A 475 -18.70 -5.42 20.26
CA TYR A 475 -19.79 -5.32 21.22
C TYR A 475 -20.66 -6.58 21.22
N GLU A 476 -21.14 -7.00 20.05
CA GLU A 476 -21.89 -8.25 19.89
C GLU A 476 -21.13 -9.45 20.45
N SER A 477 -19.86 -9.59 20.08
CA SER A 477 -19.00 -10.68 20.57
C SER A 477 -18.82 -10.65 22.10
N SER A 478 -18.68 -9.48 22.69
CA SER A 478 -18.52 -9.32 24.14
C SER A 478 -19.80 -9.68 24.91
N ILE A 479 -20.98 -9.24 24.42
CA ILE A 479 -22.28 -9.59 25.01
C ILE A 479 -22.53 -11.09 24.95
N ASN A 480 -22.24 -11.71 23.81
CA ASN A 480 -22.40 -13.15 23.66
C ASN A 480 -21.48 -13.91 24.64
N ARG A 481 -20.22 -13.47 24.79
CA ARG A 481 -19.29 -14.04 25.78
C ARG A 481 -19.80 -13.90 27.20
N GLU A 482 -20.33 -12.74 27.59
CA GLU A 482 -20.97 -12.53 28.89
C GLU A 482 -22.12 -13.51 29.12
N TYR A 483 -23.01 -13.63 28.14
CA TYR A 483 -24.16 -14.52 28.22
C TYR A 483 -23.73 -15.97 28.42
N TYR A 484 -22.88 -16.51 27.54
CA TYR A 484 -22.43 -17.91 27.65
C TYR A 484 -21.71 -18.20 28.97
N GLN A 485 -20.85 -17.29 29.43
CA GLN A 485 -20.09 -17.49 30.67
C GLN A 485 -20.98 -17.40 31.90
N SER A 486 -21.97 -16.51 31.90
CA SER A 486 -22.98 -16.40 32.96
C SER A 486 -23.83 -17.66 33.11
N HIS A 487 -23.99 -18.45 32.04
CA HIS A 487 -24.77 -19.68 32.02
C HIS A 487 -23.96 -20.95 32.33
N ILE A 488 -22.69 -21.01 31.93
CA ILE A 488 -21.85 -22.23 32.04
C ILE A 488 -21.12 -22.31 33.38
N ASN A 489 -20.66 -21.19 33.94
CA ASN A 489 -19.77 -21.19 35.10
C ASN A 489 -20.37 -20.45 36.30
N LYS A 490 -21.27 -21.10 37.06
CA LYS A 490 -21.78 -20.57 38.34
C LYS A 490 -20.68 -20.31 39.40
N ARG A 491 -19.45 -20.83 39.20
CA ARG A 491 -18.33 -20.78 40.17
C ARG A 491 -17.06 -20.05 39.70
N ARG A 492 -17.00 -19.45 38.50
CA ARG A 492 -15.78 -18.71 38.08
C ARG A 492 -15.75 -17.28 38.64
N LYS A 493 -14.53 -16.87 38.97
CA LYS A 493 -14.10 -15.64 39.68
C LYS A 493 -14.77 -14.37 39.12
N THR A 494 -15.31 -13.56 40.02
CA THR A 494 -15.86 -12.20 39.80
C THR A 494 -15.01 -11.33 38.88
N GLU A 495 -13.69 -11.49 38.93
CA GLU A 495 -12.70 -10.77 38.12
C GLU A 495 -12.83 -11.01 36.61
N PHE A 496 -13.09 -12.24 36.17
CA PHE A 496 -13.23 -12.54 34.74
C PHE A 496 -14.52 -11.94 34.15
N MET A 497 -15.63 -12.03 34.90
CA MET A 497 -16.89 -11.37 34.51
C MET A 497 -16.77 -9.84 34.56
N ARG A 498 -15.98 -9.29 35.49
CA ARG A 498 -15.66 -7.87 35.53
C ARG A 498 -14.93 -7.42 34.27
N ASN A 499 -13.91 -8.17 33.83
CA ASN A 499 -13.17 -7.84 32.60
C ASN A 499 -14.06 -7.93 31.35
N LEU A 500 -14.93 -8.95 31.24
CA LEU A 500 -15.88 -9.04 30.12
C LEU A 500 -16.86 -7.86 30.09
N ASN A 501 -17.41 -7.49 31.27
CA ASN A 501 -18.29 -6.31 31.41
C ASN A 501 -17.57 -5.02 31.03
N GLU A 502 -16.31 -4.85 31.43
CA GLU A 502 -15.50 -3.67 31.06
C GLU A 502 -15.38 -3.54 29.53
N ILE A 503 -15.13 -4.66 28.84
CA ILE A 503 -14.97 -4.66 27.38
C ILE A 503 -16.28 -4.35 26.65
N SER A 504 -17.40 -4.90 27.09
CA SER A 504 -18.70 -4.62 26.49
C SER A 504 -19.18 -3.20 26.81
N ASP A 505 -18.93 -2.69 28.01
CA ASP A 505 -19.21 -1.30 28.38
C ASP A 505 -18.38 -0.33 27.54
N LEU A 506 -17.08 -0.61 27.36
CA LEU A 506 -16.21 0.18 26.48
C LEU A 506 -16.74 0.22 25.05
N CYS A 507 -17.10 -0.94 24.47
CA CYS A 507 -17.65 -0.98 23.11
C CYS A 507 -18.99 -0.23 23.02
N GLY A 508 -19.86 -0.39 24.02
CA GLY A 508 -21.15 0.31 24.08
C GLY A 508 -20.98 1.83 24.09
N GLN A 509 -20.11 2.35 24.97
CA GLN A 509 -19.80 3.78 25.08
C GLN A 509 -19.18 4.34 23.79
N MET A 510 -18.36 3.55 23.11
CA MET A 510 -17.78 3.95 21.82
C MET A 510 -18.84 4.02 20.73
N CYS A 511 -19.77 3.06 20.69
CA CYS A 511 -20.89 3.12 19.77
C CYS A 511 -21.81 4.32 20.06
N ASP A 512 -22.06 4.67 21.33
CA ASP A 512 -22.79 5.90 21.72
C ASP A 512 -22.08 7.16 21.22
N THR A 513 -20.79 7.28 21.52
CA THR A 513 -19.99 8.46 21.14
C THR A 513 -19.98 8.67 19.63
N LEU A 514 -19.82 7.57 18.87
CA LEU A 514 -19.86 7.60 17.41
C LEU A 514 -21.26 7.88 16.89
N HIS A 515 -22.30 7.32 17.51
CA HIS A 515 -23.69 7.56 17.15
C HIS A 515 -24.04 9.04 17.24
N ASP A 516 -23.72 9.68 18.37
CA ASP A 516 -24.02 11.10 18.61
C ASP A 516 -23.29 12.00 17.61
N TYR A 517 -22.02 11.70 17.33
CA TYR A 517 -21.25 12.46 16.36
C TYR A 517 -21.81 12.33 14.94
N VAL A 518 -22.13 11.11 14.52
CA VAL A 518 -22.58 10.84 13.16
C VAL A 518 -24.01 11.34 12.94
N SER A 519 -24.90 11.20 13.92
CA SER A 519 -26.29 11.69 13.82
C SER A 519 -26.36 13.22 13.69
N ASP A 520 -25.45 13.93 14.37
CA ASP A 520 -25.36 15.39 14.30
C ASP A 520 -24.70 15.89 13.00
N LYS A 521 -23.75 15.12 12.43
CA LYS A 521 -22.88 15.61 11.33
C LYS A 521 -23.08 14.95 9.97
N HIS A 522 -23.68 13.76 9.91
CA HIS A 522 -23.79 12.95 8.69
C HIS A 522 -25.10 12.11 8.65
N PRO A 523 -26.28 12.73 8.43
CA PRO A 523 -27.50 11.95 8.28
C PRO A 523 -27.44 11.08 7.02
N SER A 524 -27.46 9.75 7.17
CA SER A 524 -27.61 8.80 6.05
C SER A 524 -28.33 7.52 6.46
N ASN A 525 -29.10 6.94 5.54
CA ASN A 525 -29.86 5.70 5.81
C ASN A 525 -28.96 4.50 6.15
N LYS A 526 -27.76 4.41 5.55
CA LYS A 526 -26.79 3.34 5.87
C LYS A 526 -26.27 3.44 7.30
N ILE A 527 -26.18 4.67 7.82
CA ILE A 527 -25.82 4.91 9.20
C ILE A 527 -26.99 4.49 10.08
N GLU A 528 -28.20 4.93 9.76
CA GLU A 528 -29.42 4.57 10.52
C GLU A 528 -29.56 3.05 10.72
N ASP A 529 -29.28 2.24 9.69
CA ASP A 529 -29.24 0.79 9.81
C ASP A 529 -28.21 0.28 10.83
N LEU A 530 -27.01 0.86 10.85
CA LEU A 530 -25.96 0.53 11.82
C LEU A 530 -26.35 0.99 13.24
N LEU A 531 -26.99 2.15 13.37
CA LEU A 531 -27.49 2.66 14.65
C LEU A 531 -28.62 1.78 15.21
N ASN A 532 -29.55 1.36 14.34
CA ASN A 532 -30.59 0.40 14.66
C ASN A 532 -30.02 -0.95 15.11
N PHE A 533 -28.94 -1.41 14.46
CA PHE A 533 -28.22 -2.62 14.88
C PHE A 533 -27.60 -2.46 16.29
N THR A 534 -26.92 -1.36 16.56
CA THR A 534 -26.37 -1.07 17.90
C THR A 534 -27.46 -1.04 18.98
N SER A 535 -28.62 -0.42 18.68
CA SER A 535 -29.76 -0.37 19.59
C SER A 535 -30.28 -1.77 19.93
N LYS A 536 -30.44 -2.64 18.92
CA LYS A 536 -30.81 -4.05 19.13
C LYS A 536 -29.82 -4.80 20.04
N LEU A 537 -28.51 -4.57 19.87
CA LEU A 537 -27.49 -5.19 20.73
C LEU A 537 -27.63 -4.73 22.20
N ARG A 538 -28.01 -3.47 22.45
CA ARG A 538 -28.28 -2.98 23.81
C ARG A 538 -29.49 -3.67 24.43
N THR A 539 -30.59 -3.76 23.71
CA THR A 539 -31.80 -4.45 24.17
C THR A 539 -31.49 -5.91 24.50
N ASN A 540 -30.69 -6.58 23.66
CA ASN A 540 -30.27 -7.95 23.94
C ASN A 540 -29.43 -8.04 25.23
N ARG A 541 -28.45 -7.15 25.42
CA ARG A 541 -27.62 -7.12 26.64
C ARG A 541 -28.46 -6.84 27.89
N SER A 542 -29.40 -5.91 27.86
CA SER A 542 -30.28 -5.62 28.99
C SER A 542 -31.17 -6.80 29.33
N LEU A 543 -31.74 -7.47 28.32
CA LEU A 543 -32.52 -8.70 28.50
C LEU A 543 -31.67 -9.84 29.11
N HIS A 544 -30.41 -9.98 28.69
CA HIS A 544 -29.49 -10.96 29.27
C HIS A 544 -29.18 -10.66 30.74
N ARG A 545 -28.89 -9.40 31.09
CA ARG A 545 -28.66 -8.98 32.48
C ARG A 545 -29.91 -9.15 33.35
N MET A 546 -31.10 -8.83 32.84
CA MET A 546 -32.35 -9.07 33.55
C MET A 546 -32.58 -10.55 33.83
N LYS A 547 -32.38 -11.43 32.83
CA LYS A 547 -32.49 -12.89 33.00
C LYS A 547 -31.48 -13.46 34.00
N TYR A 548 -30.28 -12.90 34.04
CA TYR A 548 -29.26 -13.27 35.02
C TYR A 548 -29.64 -12.84 36.44
N ASN A 549 -29.99 -11.55 36.61
CA ASN A 549 -30.37 -11.00 37.91
C ASN A 549 -31.61 -11.70 38.48
N TYR A 550 -32.61 -11.98 37.65
CA TYR A 550 -33.82 -12.70 38.07
C TYR A 550 -33.52 -14.12 38.59
N LYS A 551 -32.55 -14.82 38.00
CA LYS A 551 -32.12 -16.16 38.45
C LYS A 551 -31.31 -16.14 39.76
N PHE A 552 -30.68 -15.02 40.11
CA PHE A 552 -29.90 -14.86 41.33
C PHE A 552 -30.69 -14.21 42.47
N SER A 553 -31.75 -13.44 42.18
CA SER A 553 -32.68 -12.92 43.19
C SER A 553 -33.74 -13.95 43.63
N SER A 554 -33.86 -15.07 42.93
CA SER A 554 -34.80 -16.16 43.23
C SER A 554 -34.13 -17.37 43.91
N GLN A 555 -32.86 -17.25 44.32
CA GLN A 555 -32.15 -18.17 45.21
C GLN A 555 -31.87 -17.44 46.51
#